data_AF-A0A7J9FTJ2-F1
#
_entry.id   AF-A0A7J9FTJ2-F1
#
_cell.length_a   1.000
_cell.length_b   1.000
_cell.length_c   1.000
_cell.angle_alpha   90.00
_cell.angle_beta   90.00
_cell.angle_gamma   90.00
#
_symmetry.space_group_name_H-M   'P 1'
#
loop_
_entity.id
_entity.type
_entity.pdbx_description
1 polymer ?
#
loop_
_entity_poly.entity_id
_entity_poly.type
_entity_poly.pdbx_seq_one_letter_code
_entity_poly.pdbx_strand_id
1 'polypeptide(L)'
;MSPRLQLEFKDDVDLPNILALREENGTRLLPPLASYKTRTIVLDLDETLVHSCPDPPPKTYDFMIKPSIYGLRMNFYVLKRPGVDEFLEAISKKYEVVVFTAGLEPYASLLLDILDPKGLISHRLYRDSCKQLGQGRFIKDLSKIGRDLKQVVIVDDNPKSYTLQPANAIPIKRFEDDIKDRELEKLMVFFERNLDGFKDMRDAVKKYLDGNDRMRQPPSL
;
A
#
# COMPACT_ATOMS: atom_id res chain seq x y z
N MET A 1 0.49 -61.55 10.63
CA MET A 1 0.25 -60.99 11.97
C MET A 1 1.44 -60.10 12.29
N SER A 2 1.24 -58.79 12.34
CA SER A 2 2.32 -57.81 12.50
C SER A 2 2.69 -57.65 13.99
N PRO A 3 3.97 -57.62 14.39
CA PRO A 3 4.36 -57.31 15.75
C PRO A 3 4.29 -55.80 16.02
N ARG A 4 3.62 -55.47 17.12
CA ARG A 4 3.62 -54.15 17.79
C ARG A 4 5.05 -53.81 18.22
N LEU A 5 5.60 -52.72 17.69
CA LEU A 5 6.76 -52.04 18.29
C LEU A 5 6.24 -50.87 19.12
N GLN A 6 6.39 -51.01 20.44
CA GLN A 6 6.33 -49.89 21.38
C GLN A 6 7.56 -49.01 21.12
N LEU A 7 7.34 -47.75 20.76
CA LEU A 7 8.40 -46.74 20.73
C LEU A 7 8.37 -46.03 22.09
N GLU A 8 9.44 -46.24 22.86
CA GLU A 8 9.75 -45.44 24.04
C GLU A 8 9.97 -43.98 23.62
N PHE A 9 9.30 -43.05 24.31
CA PHE A 9 9.56 -41.62 24.16
C PHE A 9 10.88 -41.31 24.85
N LYS A 10 11.92 -41.04 24.06
CA LYS A 10 13.09 -40.31 24.55
C LYS A 10 12.74 -38.83 24.56
N ASP A 11 12.57 -38.31 25.77
CA ASP A 11 12.58 -36.88 26.06
C ASP A 11 13.96 -36.33 25.73
N ASP A 12 14.12 -35.82 24.51
CA ASP A 12 15.16 -34.85 24.14
C ASP A 12 14.83 -34.34 22.73
N VAL A 13 13.77 -33.56 22.65
CA VAL A 13 13.54 -32.69 21.51
C VAL A 13 13.76 -31.27 22.01
N ASP A 14 14.88 -30.70 21.58
CA ASP A 14 15.31 -29.33 21.87
C ASP A 14 14.28 -28.34 21.32
N LEU A 15 13.23 -28.12 22.12
CA LEU A 15 12.06 -27.29 21.84
C LEU A 15 12.42 -25.85 21.41
N PRO A 16 13.49 -25.21 21.93
CA PRO A 16 13.99 -23.94 21.43
C PRO A 16 14.40 -23.96 19.95
N ASN A 17 15.00 -25.06 19.47
CA ASN A 17 15.45 -25.17 18.07
C ASN A 17 14.28 -25.45 17.10
N ILE A 18 13.23 -26.15 17.55
CA ILE A 18 11.99 -26.30 16.76
C ILE A 18 11.20 -24.98 16.69
N LEU A 19 11.27 -24.14 17.72
CA LEU A 19 10.67 -22.80 17.70
C LEU A 19 11.48 -21.82 16.84
N ALA A 20 12.82 -21.88 16.90
CA ALA A 20 13.69 -21.06 16.06
C ALA A 20 13.58 -21.40 14.55
N LEU A 21 13.42 -22.69 14.20
CA LEU A 21 13.17 -23.10 12.81
C LEU A 21 11.74 -22.82 12.33
N ARG A 22 10.83 -22.43 13.23
CA ARG A 22 9.47 -21.95 12.89
C ARG A 22 9.40 -20.42 12.71
N GLU A 23 10.44 -19.67 13.04
CA GLU A 23 10.51 -18.23 12.77
C GLU A 23 10.96 -17.88 11.33
N GLU A 24 11.38 -18.86 10.51
CA GLU A 24 11.88 -18.66 9.14
C GLU A 24 10.97 -19.21 8.03
N ASN A 25 9.67 -18.95 8.09
CA ASN A 25 8.84 -18.99 6.87
C ASN A 25 7.85 -17.81 6.81
N GLY A 26 8.31 -16.64 7.27
CA GLY A 26 7.64 -15.38 7.01
C GLY A 26 7.84 -14.98 5.55
N THR A 27 6.98 -15.48 4.65
CA THR A 27 7.00 -15.15 3.22
C THR A 27 7.01 -13.64 3.05
N ARG A 28 8.11 -13.09 2.52
CA ARG A 28 8.18 -11.69 2.13
C ARG A 28 7.22 -11.49 0.95
N LEU A 29 6.42 -10.43 1.00
CA LEU A 29 5.44 -10.14 -0.06
C LEU A 29 6.11 -9.68 -1.35
N LEU A 30 7.28 -9.05 -1.26
CA LEU A 30 8.01 -8.55 -2.42
C LEU A 30 9.35 -9.30 -2.60
N PRO A 31 9.82 -9.44 -3.85
CA PRO A 31 11.16 -9.94 -4.10
C PRO A 31 12.23 -8.99 -3.51
N PRO A 32 13.49 -9.47 -3.35
CA PRO A 32 14.59 -8.62 -2.93
C PRO A 32 14.78 -7.41 -3.85
N LEU A 33 15.14 -6.27 -3.27
CA LEU A 33 15.50 -5.07 -4.04
C LEU A 33 16.75 -5.31 -4.89
N ALA A 34 16.77 -4.72 -6.08
CA ALA A 34 17.99 -4.63 -6.89
C ALA A 34 19.09 -3.81 -6.20
N SER A 35 18.70 -2.82 -5.37
CA SER A 35 19.60 -2.01 -4.57
C SER A 35 18.99 -1.69 -3.21
N TYR A 36 19.72 -1.97 -2.13
CA TYR A 36 19.32 -1.70 -0.74
C TYR A 36 19.21 -0.19 -0.40
N LYS A 37 19.69 0.68 -1.29
CA LYS A 37 19.55 2.14 -1.14
C LYS A 37 18.22 2.66 -1.67
N THR A 38 17.47 1.82 -2.39
CA THR A 38 16.19 2.21 -2.97
C THR A 38 15.16 2.37 -1.86
N ARG A 39 14.47 3.50 -1.88
CA ARG A 39 13.37 3.80 -0.97
C ARG A 39 12.06 3.41 -1.59
N THR A 40 11.11 2.97 -0.76
CA THR A 40 9.82 2.43 -1.19
C THR A 40 8.70 3.38 -0.81
N ILE A 41 7.91 3.79 -1.80
CA ILE A 41 6.64 4.48 -1.59
C ILE A 41 5.51 3.48 -1.85
N VAL A 42 4.77 3.17 -0.79
CA VAL A 42 3.58 2.34 -0.83
C VAL A 42 2.37 3.25 -1.01
N LEU A 43 1.57 3.01 -2.03
CA LEU A 43 0.37 3.78 -2.34
C LEU A 43 -0.86 2.88 -2.20
N ASP A 44 -1.88 3.38 -1.51
CA ASP A 44 -3.22 2.84 -1.67
C ASP A 44 -3.81 3.20 -3.06
N LEU A 45 -4.90 2.55 -3.45
CA LEU A 45 -5.54 2.74 -4.75
C LEU A 45 -6.84 3.54 -4.66
N ASP A 46 -7.89 2.92 -4.11
CA ASP A 46 -9.23 3.47 -4.05
C ASP A 46 -9.30 4.64 -3.05
N GLU A 47 -9.94 5.73 -3.45
CA GLU A 47 -9.96 7.02 -2.76
C GLU A 47 -8.60 7.67 -2.43
N THR A 48 -7.51 7.09 -2.95
CA THR A 48 -6.15 7.63 -2.86
C THR A 48 -5.64 8.11 -4.22
N LEU A 49 -5.61 7.24 -5.24
CA LEU A 49 -5.18 7.55 -6.61
C LEU A 49 -6.36 7.71 -7.57
N VAL A 50 -7.47 7.05 -7.28
CA VAL A 50 -8.68 7.01 -8.11
C VAL A 50 -9.92 6.94 -7.21
N HIS A 51 -11.09 7.19 -7.76
CA HIS A 51 -12.36 6.83 -7.15
C HIS A 51 -13.18 6.02 -8.14
N SER A 52 -13.81 4.94 -7.68
CA SER A 52 -14.54 4.01 -8.55
C SER A 52 -15.94 3.77 -8.04
N CYS A 53 -16.93 3.84 -8.92
CA CYS A 53 -18.32 3.53 -8.62
C CYS A 53 -18.81 2.33 -9.45
N PRO A 54 -19.59 1.40 -8.87
CA PRO A 54 -20.30 0.39 -9.66
C PRO A 54 -21.45 1.02 -10.45
N ASP A 55 -22.14 0.23 -11.29
CA ASP A 55 -23.40 0.66 -11.89
C ASP A 55 -24.40 1.20 -10.85
N PRO A 56 -25.19 2.24 -11.19
CA PRO A 56 -25.24 2.92 -12.50
C PRO A 56 -24.06 3.90 -12.73
N PRO A 57 -23.74 4.24 -14.00
CA PRO A 57 -22.65 5.18 -14.31
C PRO A 57 -22.81 6.54 -13.62
N PRO A 58 -21.74 7.11 -13.04
CA PRO A 58 -21.73 8.47 -12.55
C PRO A 58 -21.75 9.48 -13.72
N LYS A 59 -21.97 10.75 -13.41
CA LYS A 59 -21.94 11.84 -14.41
C LYS A 59 -20.56 12.01 -15.05
N THR A 60 -19.50 11.73 -14.29
CA THR A 60 -18.10 11.95 -14.68
C THR A 60 -17.27 10.74 -14.30
N TYR A 61 -16.50 10.24 -15.26
CA TYR A 61 -15.51 9.17 -15.09
C TYR A 61 -14.51 9.27 -16.26
N ASP A 62 -13.31 8.74 -16.09
CA ASP A 62 -12.26 8.73 -17.12
C ASP A 62 -12.27 7.44 -17.94
N PHE A 63 -12.52 6.30 -17.29
CA PHE A 63 -12.60 5.00 -17.96
C PHE A 63 -13.50 4.02 -17.20
N MET A 64 -13.82 2.90 -17.84
CA MET A 64 -14.64 1.83 -17.26
C MET A 64 -13.90 0.50 -17.36
N ILE A 65 -13.98 -0.29 -16.30
CA ILE A 65 -13.49 -1.66 -16.25
C ILE A 65 -14.62 -2.63 -15.94
N LYS A 66 -14.47 -3.88 -16.40
CA LYS A 66 -15.47 -4.94 -16.23
C LYS A 66 -14.87 -6.22 -15.65
N PRO A 67 -14.44 -6.21 -14.37
CA PRO A 67 -13.88 -7.38 -13.72
C PRO A 67 -14.91 -8.51 -13.59
N SER A 68 -14.42 -9.74 -13.57
CA SER A 68 -15.20 -10.91 -13.13
C SER A 68 -14.85 -11.21 -11.67
N ILE A 69 -15.79 -10.98 -10.77
CA ILE A 69 -15.63 -11.18 -9.33
C ILE A 69 -16.61 -12.27 -8.90
N TYR A 70 -16.10 -13.39 -8.40
CA TYR A 70 -16.90 -14.56 -8.03
C TYR A 70 -17.85 -15.05 -9.15
N GLY A 71 -17.41 -14.96 -10.41
CA GLY A 71 -18.20 -15.34 -11.59
C GLY A 71 -19.19 -14.29 -12.08
N LEU A 72 -19.37 -13.18 -11.34
CA LEU A 72 -20.23 -12.07 -11.74
C LEU A 72 -19.42 -10.99 -12.45
N ARG A 73 -19.92 -10.51 -13.60
CA ARG A 73 -19.34 -9.36 -14.30
C ARG A 73 -20.04 -8.09 -13.84
N MET A 74 -19.28 -7.16 -13.29
CA MET A 74 -19.78 -5.87 -12.81
C MET A 74 -19.03 -4.75 -13.54
N ASN A 75 -19.71 -3.68 -13.92
CA ASN A 75 -19.02 -2.51 -14.45
C ASN A 75 -18.59 -1.61 -13.28
N PHE A 76 -17.38 -1.07 -13.37
CA PHE A 76 -16.89 -0.01 -12.50
C PHE A 76 -16.43 1.17 -13.34
N TYR A 77 -16.91 2.35 -13.01
CA TYR A 77 -16.54 3.62 -13.64
C TYR A 77 -15.53 4.31 -12.75
N VAL A 78 -14.36 4.58 -13.29
CA VAL A 78 -13.19 5.06 -12.55
C VAL A 78 -12.94 6.50 -12.91
N LEU A 79 -12.88 7.35 -11.90
CA LEU A 79 -12.40 8.73 -11.97
C LEU A 79 -10.98 8.79 -11.41
N LYS A 80 -10.07 9.37 -12.18
CA LYS A 80 -8.67 9.57 -11.80
C LYS A 80 -8.60 10.76 -10.85
N ARG A 81 -7.79 10.63 -9.79
CA ARG A 81 -7.48 11.78 -8.96
C ARG A 81 -6.65 12.79 -9.77
N PRO A 82 -6.97 14.10 -9.73
CA PRO A 82 -6.18 15.10 -10.41
C PRO A 82 -4.67 14.99 -10.10
N GLY A 83 -3.85 14.92 -11.16
CA GLY A 83 -2.40 14.84 -11.06
C GLY A 83 -1.82 13.43 -10.87
N VAL A 84 -2.63 12.36 -10.93
CA VAL A 84 -2.15 10.99 -10.69
C VAL A 84 -1.07 10.53 -11.68
N ASP A 85 -1.17 10.91 -12.95
CA ASP A 85 -0.20 10.52 -13.97
C ASP A 85 1.16 11.19 -13.71
N GLU A 86 1.15 12.51 -13.50
CA GLU A 86 2.33 13.31 -13.20
C GLU A 86 2.98 12.86 -11.89
N PHE A 87 2.17 12.55 -10.87
CA PHE A 87 2.63 12.05 -9.59
C PHE A 87 3.37 10.72 -9.74
N LEU A 88 2.77 9.72 -10.40
CA LEU A 88 3.39 8.41 -10.62
C LEU A 88 4.69 8.53 -11.44
N GLU A 89 4.69 9.38 -12.48
CA GLU A 89 5.89 9.65 -13.27
C GLU A 89 7.01 10.31 -12.48
N ALA A 90 6.68 11.25 -11.58
CA ALA A 90 7.68 11.95 -10.78
C ALA A 90 8.33 11.01 -9.76
N ILE A 91 7.53 10.25 -9.02
CA ILE A 91 8.05 9.41 -7.92
C ILE A 91 8.78 8.16 -8.45
N SER A 92 8.33 7.55 -9.55
CA SER A 92 8.92 6.33 -10.11
C SER A 92 10.36 6.53 -10.62
N LYS A 93 10.74 7.77 -10.93
CA LYS A 93 12.12 8.12 -11.31
C LYS A 93 13.13 7.94 -10.18
N LYS A 94 12.67 7.96 -8.92
CA LYS A 94 13.53 7.97 -7.73
C LYS A 94 13.25 6.84 -6.74
N TYR A 95 12.00 6.38 -6.69
CA TYR A 95 11.52 5.46 -5.68
C TYR A 95 11.02 4.17 -6.31
N GLU A 96 11.14 3.08 -5.56
CA GLU A 96 10.33 1.89 -5.80
C GLU A 96 8.87 2.23 -5.47
N VAL A 97 7.98 2.09 -6.44
CA VAL A 97 6.55 2.39 -6.27
C VAL A 97 5.80 1.08 -6.11
N VAL A 98 5.10 0.92 -4.99
CA VAL A 98 4.29 -0.27 -4.70
C VAL A 98 2.85 0.17 -4.51
N VAL A 99 1.93 -0.34 -5.34
CA VAL A 99 0.51 -0.21 -5.02
C VAL A 99 0.14 -1.35 -4.07
N PHE A 100 -0.39 -1.01 -2.90
CA PHE A 100 -0.90 -1.98 -1.93
C PHE A 100 -2.34 -1.63 -1.61
N THR A 101 -3.29 -2.34 -2.21
CA THR A 101 -4.73 -2.09 -2.08
C THR A 101 -5.44 -3.17 -1.26
N ALA A 102 -6.49 -2.80 -0.53
CA ALA A 102 -7.44 -3.74 0.04
C ALA A 102 -8.50 -4.20 -0.99
N GLY A 103 -8.38 -3.81 -2.26
CA GLY A 103 -9.20 -4.25 -3.39
C GLY A 103 -8.86 -5.67 -3.84
N LEU A 104 -9.84 -6.36 -4.43
CA LEU A 104 -9.62 -7.69 -5.02
C LEU A 104 -8.78 -7.58 -6.28
N GLU A 105 -7.88 -8.54 -6.49
CA GLU A 105 -7.00 -8.59 -7.66
C GLU A 105 -7.75 -8.49 -9.01
N PRO A 106 -8.86 -9.21 -9.28
CA PRO A 106 -9.56 -9.10 -10.57
C PRO A 106 -10.05 -7.69 -10.92
N TYR A 107 -10.30 -6.86 -9.90
CA TYR A 107 -10.68 -5.46 -10.06
C TYR A 107 -9.44 -4.57 -10.20
N ALA A 108 -8.54 -4.64 -9.22
CA ALA A 108 -7.43 -3.71 -9.12
C ALA A 108 -6.38 -3.92 -10.22
N SER A 109 -6.16 -5.15 -10.67
CA SER A 109 -5.26 -5.44 -11.79
C SER A 109 -5.69 -4.74 -13.08
N LEU A 110 -6.96 -4.90 -13.49
CA LEU A 110 -7.51 -4.25 -14.68
C LEU A 110 -7.47 -2.72 -14.59
N LEU A 111 -7.73 -2.17 -13.41
CA LEU A 111 -7.64 -0.73 -13.17
C LEU A 111 -6.20 -0.25 -13.37
N LEU A 112 -5.24 -0.92 -12.73
CA LEU A 112 -3.83 -0.55 -12.78
C LEU A 112 -3.21 -0.73 -14.17
N ASP A 113 -3.68 -1.68 -14.98
CA ASP A 113 -3.25 -1.85 -16.37
C ASP A 113 -3.60 -0.62 -17.24
N ILE A 114 -4.71 0.05 -16.94
CA ILE A 114 -5.12 1.27 -17.63
C ILE A 114 -4.44 2.51 -17.02
N LEU A 115 -4.33 2.55 -15.69
CA LEU A 115 -3.75 3.69 -14.97
C LEU A 115 -2.24 3.83 -15.21
N ASP A 116 -1.52 2.72 -15.34
CA ASP A 116 -0.06 2.68 -15.47
C ASP A 116 0.40 2.06 -16.81
N PRO A 117 0.13 2.71 -17.95
CA PRO A 117 0.51 2.19 -19.26
C PRO A 117 2.03 2.22 -19.50
N LYS A 118 2.78 2.93 -18.65
CA LYS A 118 4.24 3.10 -18.74
C LYS A 118 5.01 2.13 -17.85
N GLY A 119 4.34 1.33 -17.02
CA GLY A 119 4.99 0.38 -16.11
C GLY A 119 5.81 1.06 -15.01
N LEU A 120 5.31 2.16 -14.47
CA LEU A 120 5.92 2.97 -13.41
C LEU A 120 5.79 2.32 -12.04
N ILE A 121 4.77 1.48 -11.83
CA ILE A 121 4.52 0.75 -10.60
C ILE A 121 5.38 -0.52 -10.57
N SER A 122 6.31 -0.59 -9.63
CA SER A 122 7.26 -1.70 -9.48
C SER A 122 6.58 -2.99 -9.02
N HIS A 123 5.64 -2.89 -8.07
CA HIS A 123 4.91 -4.04 -7.53
C HIS A 123 3.44 -3.71 -7.21
N ARG A 124 2.59 -4.73 -7.30
CA ARG A 124 1.16 -4.64 -7.00
C ARG A 124 0.82 -5.69 -5.93
N LEU A 125 0.28 -5.24 -4.80
CA LEU A 125 -0.19 -6.07 -3.70
C LEU A 125 -1.69 -5.84 -3.52
N TYR A 126 -2.46 -6.93 -3.44
CA TYR A 126 -3.91 -6.90 -3.40
C TYR A 126 -4.44 -7.33 -2.03
N ARG A 127 -5.77 -7.48 -1.91
CA ARG A 127 -6.45 -7.86 -0.66
C ARG A 127 -5.89 -9.11 0.01
N ASP A 128 -5.46 -10.10 -0.77
CA ASP A 128 -4.89 -11.35 -0.27
C ASP A 128 -3.55 -11.16 0.46
N SER A 129 -2.84 -10.07 0.15
CA SER A 129 -1.60 -9.64 0.81
C SER A 129 -1.87 -8.89 2.13
N CYS A 130 -3.11 -8.47 2.38
CA CYS A 130 -3.48 -7.80 3.62
C CYS A 130 -3.63 -8.80 4.77
N LYS A 131 -3.25 -8.37 5.99
CA LYS A 131 -3.64 -9.05 7.21
C LYS A 131 -5.12 -8.77 7.50
N GLN A 132 -5.96 -9.79 7.38
CA GLN A 132 -7.36 -9.68 7.74
C GLN A 132 -7.53 -9.74 9.25
N LEU A 133 -8.02 -8.66 9.84
CA LEU A 133 -8.62 -8.70 11.17
C LEU A 133 -10.13 -8.90 10.99
N GLY A 134 -10.77 -9.62 11.92
CA GLY A 134 -12.20 -9.95 11.83
C GLY A 134 -13.09 -8.74 11.46
N GLN A 135 -14.29 -9.02 10.94
CA GLN A 135 -15.24 -8.01 10.45
C GLN A 135 -14.78 -7.26 9.18
N GLY A 136 -14.08 -7.93 8.26
CA GLY A 136 -13.74 -7.36 6.96
C GLY A 136 -12.71 -6.22 7.03
N ARG A 137 -11.91 -6.16 8.10
CA ARG A 137 -10.86 -5.15 8.26
C ARG A 137 -9.56 -5.66 7.65
N PHE A 138 -9.00 -4.91 6.71
CA PHE A 138 -7.74 -5.26 6.06
C PHE A 138 -6.64 -4.31 6.53
N ILE A 139 -5.54 -4.87 7.00
CA ILE A 139 -4.34 -4.14 7.43
C ILE A 139 -3.20 -4.44 6.46
N LYS A 140 -2.50 -3.40 6.05
CA LYS A 140 -1.31 -3.44 5.21
C LYS A 140 -0.08 -3.51 6.13
N ASP A 141 0.30 -4.73 6.49
CA ASP A 141 1.45 -4.94 7.39
C ASP A 141 2.77 -4.71 6.65
N LEU A 142 3.34 -3.51 6.81
CA LEU A 142 4.59 -3.12 6.15
C LEU A 142 5.78 -3.98 6.61
N SER A 143 5.70 -4.68 7.74
CA SER A 143 6.78 -5.61 8.14
C SER A 143 6.92 -6.81 7.18
N LYS A 144 5.88 -7.10 6.40
CA LYS A 144 5.84 -8.25 5.48
C LYS A 144 6.33 -7.93 4.08
N ILE A 145 6.48 -6.65 3.70
CA ILE A 145 6.91 -6.29 2.34
C ILE A 145 8.39 -6.55 2.07
N GLY A 146 9.18 -6.92 3.09
CA GLY A 146 10.60 -7.26 2.91
C GLY A 146 11.46 -6.04 2.57
N ARG A 147 11.17 -4.89 3.19
CA ARG A 147 11.92 -3.63 3.07
C ARG A 147 12.29 -3.13 4.47
N ASP A 148 13.38 -2.37 4.61
CA ASP A 148 13.69 -1.68 5.86
C ASP A 148 12.63 -0.60 6.11
N LEU A 149 11.89 -0.67 7.22
CA LEU A 149 10.86 0.31 7.57
C LEU A 149 11.40 1.74 7.69
N LYS A 150 12.70 1.95 7.86
CA LYS A 150 13.30 3.29 7.80
C LYS A 150 13.31 3.89 6.39
N GLN A 151 13.13 3.05 5.36
CA GLN A 151 13.16 3.41 3.95
C GLN A 151 11.78 3.22 3.27
N VAL A 152 10.70 3.13 4.06
CA VAL A 152 9.34 2.90 3.56
C VAL A 152 8.42 4.03 4.02
N VAL A 153 7.59 4.53 3.12
CA VAL A 153 6.43 5.39 3.44
C VAL A 153 5.19 4.80 2.81
N ILE A 154 4.05 4.86 3.52
CA ILE A 154 2.74 4.53 2.98
C ILE A 154 1.86 5.79 2.88
N VAL A 155 1.15 5.93 1.77
CA VAL A 155 0.11 6.96 1.55
C VAL A 155 -1.22 6.25 1.37
N ASP A 156 -2.19 6.58 2.23
CA ASP A 156 -3.47 5.87 2.33
C ASP A 156 -4.51 6.78 2.98
N ASP A 157 -5.75 6.77 2.48
CA ASP A 157 -6.83 7.61 2.99
C ASP A 157 -7.45 7.07 4.30
N ASN A 158 -7.24 5.77 4.57
CA ASN A 158 -7.86 5.05 5.66
C ASN A 158 -6.85 4.73 6.78
N PRO A 159 -6.94 5.42 7.94
CA PRO A 159 -6.05 5.18 9.07
C PRO A 159 -6.01 3.75 9.60
N LYS A 160 -7.06 2.95 9.33
CA LYS A 160 -7.11 1.55 9.75
C LYS A 160 -6.11 0.69 8.99
N SER A 161 -5.80 1.04 7.73
CA SER A 161 -4.94 0.27 6.83
C SER A 161 -3.51 0.16 7.34
N TYR A 162 -2.97 1.22 7.96
CA TYR A 162 -1.57 1.30 8.40
C TYR A 162 -1.43 1.31 9.94
N THR A 163 -2.42 0.77 10.66
CA THR A 163 -2.44 0.74 12.13
C THR A 163 -1.22 0.08 12.78
N LEU A 164 -0.53 -0.83 12.09
CA LEU A 164 0.69 -1.48 12.60
C LEU A 164 1.97 -0.63 12.45
N GLN A 165 1.98 0.34 11.53
CA GLN A 165 3.13 1.21 11.27
C GLN A 165 2.72 2.67 11.03
N PRO A 166 2.04 3.34 11.97
CA PRO A 166 1.55 4.70 11.77
C PRO A 166 2.66 5.75 11.56
N ALA A 167 3.86 5.51 12.10
CA ALA A 167 5.02 6.39 11.90
C ALA A 167 5.53 6.41 10.44
N ASN A 168 5.14 5.42 9.64
CA ASN A 168 5.47 5.33 8.21
C ASN A 168 4.40 5.98 7.32
N ALA A 169 3.28 6.44 7.89
CA ALA A 169 2.10 6.79 7.12
C ALA A 169 1.95 8.30 6.93
N ILE A 170 1.68 8.69 5.68
CA ILE A 170 1.16 10.01 5.33
C ILE A 170 -0.34 9.83 5.05
N PRO A 171 -1.22 10.29 5.96
CA PRO A 171 -2.66 10.30 5.70
C PRO A 171 -2.94 11.27 4.55
N ILE A 172 -3.71 10.82 3.56
CA ILE A 172 -4.17 11.66 2.46
C ILE A 172 -5.68 11.89 2.59
N LYS A 173 -6.18 13.04 2.13
CA LYS A 173 -7.61 13.27 2.05
C LYS A 173 -8.23 12.23 1.10
N ARG A 174 -9.32 11.59 1.53
CA ARG A 174 -10.18 10.75 0.69
C ARG A 174 -10.61 11.51 -0.56
N PHE A 175 -10.40 10.90 -1.73
CA PHE A 175 -10.81 11.45 -3.03
C PHE A 175 -12.08 10.78 -3.52
N GLU A 176 -13.06 11.57 -3.97
CA GLU A 176 -14.32 11.07 -4.51
C GLU A 176 -14.59 11.68 -5.89
N ASP A 177 -14.84 12.99 -5.98
CA ASP A 177 -15.17 13.65 -7.25
C ASP A 177 -14.63 15.09 -7.38
N ASP A 178 -13.81 15.55 -6.43
CA ASP A 178 -13.30 16.92 -6.41
C ASP A 178 -12.22 17.15 -7.47
N ILE A 179 -12.62 17.66 -8.64
CA ILE A 179 -11.70 18.00 -9.74
C ILE A 179 -10.69 19.11 -9.40
N LYS A 180 -10.91 19.84 -8.29
CA LYS A 180 -9.99 20.85 -7.78
C LYS A 180 -9.05 20.28 -6.70
N ASP A 181 -9.09 18.96 -6.45
CA ASP A 181 -8.13 18.29 -5.58
C ASP A 181 -6.70 18.55 -6.05
N ARG A 182 -5.80 18.73 -5.08
CA ARG A 182 -4.38 19.05 -5.27
C ARG A 182 -3.50 18.22 -4.33
N GLU A 183 -4.02 17.15 -3.73
CA GLU A 183 -3.29 16.42 -2.69
C GLU A 183 -2.11 15.64 -3.27
N LEU A 184 -2.26 15.05 -4.46
CA LEU A 184 -1.15 14.38 -5.15
C LEU A 184 -0.05 15.36 -5.58
N GLU A 185 -0.42 16.59 -5.98
CA GLU A 185 0.56 17.66 -6.27
C GLU A 185 1.37 18.02 -5.01
N LYS A 186 0.70 18.20 -3.86
CA LYS A 186 1.37 18.49 -2.58
C LYS A 186 2.32 17.37 -2.18
N LEU A 187 1.92 16.11 -2.36
CA LEU A 187 2.76 14.94 -2.08
C LEU A 187 3.95 14.84 -3.03
N MET A 188 3.74 15.11 -4.32
CA MET A 188 4.81 15.18 -5.32
C MET A 188 5.89 16.16 -4.89
N VAL A 189 5.50 17.41 -4.56
CA VAL A 189 6.42 18.45 -4.09
C VAL A 189 7.15 18.04 -2.82
N PHE A 190 6.45 17.38 -1.89
CA PHE A 190 7.07 16.86 -0.67
C PHE A 190 8.14 15.79 -0.97
N PHE A 191 7.80 14.79 -1.80
CA PHE A 191 8.71 13.70 -2.15
C PHE A 191 9.90 14.13 -2.99
N GLU A 192 9.75 15.13 -3.87
CA GLU A 192 10.85 15.66 -4.67
C GLU A 192 11.84 16.47 -3.83
N ARG A 193 11.36 17.28 -2.87
CA ARG A 193 12.18 18.26 -2.15
C ARG A 193 12.72 17.80 -0.82
N ASN A 194 12.02 16.93 -0.11
CA ASN A 194 12.29 16.70 1.32
C ASN A 194 12.79 15.30 1.64
N LEU A 195 12.31 14.26 0.94
CA LEU A 195 12.58 12.88 1.35
C LEU A 195 14.07 12.57 1.35
N ASP A 196 14.80 12.89 0.28
CA ASP A 196 16.22 12.56 0.09
C ASP A 196 17.13 13.11 1.22
N GLY A 197 16.70 14.14 1.94
CA GLY A 197 17.46 14.73 3.05
C GLY A 197 17.42 13.96 4.38
N PHE A 198 16.55 12.95 4.51
CA PHE A 198 16.40 12.19 5.76
C PHE A 198 17.02 10.80 5.66
N LYS A 199 17.76 10.36 6.69
CA LYS A 199 18.25 8.98 6.76
C LYS A 199 17.13 7.98 7.04
N ASP A 200 16.12 8.41 7.80
CA ASP A 200 14.93 7.65 8.15
C ASP A 200 13.71 8.40 7.63
N MET A 201 12.95 7.78 6.72
CA MET A 201 11.81 8.44 6.08
C MET A 201 10.69 8.76 7.07
N ARG A 202 10.65 8.12 8.24
CA ARG A 202 9.68 8.43 9.30
C ARG A 202 9.89 9.83 9.87
N ASP A 203 11.12 10.34 9.87
CA ASP A 203 11.40 11.73 10.24
C ASP A 203 10.86 12.71 9.19
N ALA A 204 10.93 12.32 7.90
CA ALA A 204 10.34 13.10 6.81
C ALA A 204 8.81 13.13 6.92
N VAL A 205 8.18 11.98 7.21
CA VAL A 205 6.73 11.87 7.47
C VAL A 205 6.33 12.79 8.61
N LYS A 206 7.04 12.75 9.74
CA LYS A 206 6.79 13.64 10.87
C LYS A 206 6.84 15.12 10.45
N LYS A 207 7.86 15.53 9.70
CA LYS A 207 7.99 16.90 9.18
C LYS A 207 6.82 17.30 8.27
N TYR A 208 6.34 16.39 7.42
CA TYR A 208 5.17 16.64 6.56
C TYR A 208 3.93 16.92 7.40
N LEU A 209 3.68 16.10 8.42
CA LEU A 209 2.54 16.24 9.32
C LEU A 209 2.61 17.55 10.12
N ASP A 210 3.76 17.85 10.72
CA ASP A 210 3.98 19.09 11.48
C ASP A 210 3.77 20.35 10.60
N GLY A 211 4.13 20.29 9.32
CA GLY A 211 3.94 21.37 8.37
C GLY A 211 2.47 21.57 7.96
N ASN A 212 1.72 20.48 7.80
CA ASN A 212 0.28 20.53 7.50
C ASN A 212 -0.53 21.03 8.69
N ASP A 213 -0.15 20.69 9.93
CA ASP A 213 -0.84 21.18 11.13
C ASP A 213 -0.69 22.70 11.30
N ARG A 214 0.46 23.27 10.93
CA ARG A 214 0.67 24.73 10.95
C ARG A 214 -0.19 25.48 9.92
N MET A 215 -0.53 24.85 8.79
CA MET A 215 -1.44 25.44 7.80
C MET A 215 -2.92 25.28 8.17
N ARG A 216 -3.23 24.43 9.16
CA ARG A 216 -4.59 24.22 9.68
C ARG A 216 -4.94 25.11 10.88
N GLN A 217 -3.95 25.78 11.49
CA GLN A 217 -4.22 26.77 12.53
C GLN A 217 -4.67 28.08 11.87
N PRO A 218 -5.75 28.72 12.35
CA PRO A 218 -6.12 30.05 11.88
C PRO A 218 -4.96 31.03 12.15
N PRO A 219 -4.81 32.11 11.36
CA PRO A 219 -3.80 33.12 11.63
C PRO A 219 -3.96 33.59 13.07
N SER A 220 -2.89 33.51 13.85
CA SER A 220 -2.84 34.14 15.17
C SER A 220 -3.11 35.64 14.98
N LEU A 221 -4.20 36.12 15.60
CA LEU A 221 -4.61 37.53 15.65
C LEU A 221 -3.50 38.42 16.20
#